data_AF-A0A8C6RXC7-F1
#
_entry.id   AF-A0A8C6RXC7-F1
#
_cell.length_a   1.000
_cell.length_b   1.000
_cell.length_c   1.000
_cell.angle_alpha   90.00
_cell.angle_beta   90.00
_cell.angle_gamma   90.00
#
_symmetry.space_group_name_H-M   'P 1'
#
loop_
_entity.id
_entity.type
_entity.pdbx_description
1 polymer ?
#
loop_
_entity_poly.entity_id
_entity_poly.type
_entity_poly.pdbx_seq_one_letter_code
_entity_poly.pdbx_strand_id
1 'polypeptide(L)'
;MLQVTEDDGKSVWQPYQLCQESLLPSMYPGHCGLAPYKLRPVAAEVYGTKDKPQTHYYAVAVVRNSSNFNLSQLRGLKTCHTGIGKSAGWTVPIGTLRPLLDWAGPPAPVEEAVSKFFSKSCVPGADKKRFPNLCSLCAGKGANKCVSSSKEPYSGYSGAFKCLRDNAGDVAFTRESTIFGKVR
;
A
#
# COMPACT_ATOMS: atom_id res chain seq x y z
N MET A 1 -17.84 9.85 16.16
CA MET A 1 -17.62 10.49 17.47
C MET A 1 -16.19 10.14 17.86
N LEU A 2 -15.28 11.10 17.75
CA LEU A 2 -13.89 10.96 18.17
C LEU A 2 -13.88 11.16 19.68
N GLN A 3 -13.63 10.10 20.45
CA GLN A 3 -13.27 10.24 21.86
C GLN A 3 -11.74 10.20 21.95
N VAL A 4 -11.18 11.29 22.44
CA VAL A 4 -9.77 11.40 22.80
C VAL A 4 -9.69 11.08 24.27
N THR A 5 -8.98 10.01 24.62
CA THR A 5 -8.55 9.73 25.99
C THR A 5 -7.04 9.56 25.96
N GLU A 6 -6.33 10.52 26.55
CA GLU A 6 -4.95 10.33 26.98
C GLU A 6 -5.00 9.61 28.33
N ASP A 7 -4.33 8.47 28.44
CA ASP A 7 -3.34 8.20 29.49
C ASP A 7 -2.71 6.81 29.31
N ASP A 8 -1.47 6.71 29.80
CA ASP A 8 -0.77 5.49 30.20
C ASP A 8 -0.14 4.59 29.12
N GLY A 9 1.18 4.77 29.01
CA GLY A 9 2.08 4.08 28.11
C GLY A 9 1.94 2.54 28.12
N LYS A 10 1.66 2.00 26.94
CA LYS A 10 2.28 0.80 26.34
C LYS A 10 1.70 0.55 24.94
N SER A 11 2.54 -0.03 24.09
CA SER A 11 2.35 -0.41 22.68
C SER A 11 2.47 0.73 21.65
N VAL A 12 3.45 0.59 20.75
CA VAL A 12 3.83 1.61 19.74
C VAL A 12 2.90 1.52 18.53
N TRP A 13 2.48 2.71 18.10
CA TRP A 13 1.26 3.06 17.37
C TRP A 13 1.50 3.36 15.87
N GLN A 14 0.43 3.34 15.06
CA GLN A 14 0.45 3.78 13.65
C GLN A 14 -0.33 5.12 13.42
N PRO A 15 0.33 6.26 13.04
CA PRO A 15 -0.27 7.59 12.78
C PRO A 15 -0.75 7.88 11.32
N TYR A 16 -1.00 6.88 10.47
CA TYR A 16 -0.65 6.94 9.04
C TYR A 16 -1.48 7.89 8.15
N GLN A 17 -2.64 8.38 8.61
CA GLN A 17 -3.59 9.08 7.72
C GLN A 17 -3.29 10.58 7.57
N LEU A 18 -2.79 11.28 8.59
CA LEU A 18 -2.63 12.75 8.58
C LEU A 18 -1.36 13.25 7.86
N CYS A 19 -0.33 12.41 7.73
CA CYS A 19 0.95 12.86 7.19
C CYS A 19 0.99 12.91 5.66
N GLN A 20 0.12 12.16 4.99
CA GLN A 20 0.12 12.06 3.52
C GLN A 20 -0.47 13.30 2.84
N GLU A 21 -1.26 14.11 3.55
CA GLU A 21 -1.97 15.25 2.97
C GLU A 21 -1.25 16.60 3.19
N SER A 22 -0.26 16.68 4.07
CA SER A 22 0.19 17.97 4.59
C SER A 22 1.65 18.36 4.30
N LEU A 23 2.60 17.43 4.08
CA LEU A 23 4.00 17.81 4.26
C LEU A 23 5.07 17.30 3.28
N LEU A 24 4.79 16.49 2.24
CA LEU A 24 5.60 16.29 1.01
C LEU A 24 5.09 15.08 0.19
N PRO A 25 4.98 15.15 -1.15
CA PRO A 25 4.49 14.04 -1.99
C PRO A 25 5.35 12.75 -1.98
N SER A 26 6.58 12.81 -1.46
CA SER A 26 7.53 11.71 -1.36
C SER A 26 7.67 11.12 0.04
N MET A 27 6.92 11.64 1.02
CA MET A 27 7.03 11.20 2.41
C MET A 27 6.17 9.96 2.68
N TYR A 28 6.82 8.82 2.94
CA TYR A 28 6.08 7.63 3.38
C TYR A 28 5.58 7.84 4.81
N PRO A 29 4.36 7.40 5.15
CA PRO A 29 3.74 7.70 6.46
C PRO A 29 4.54 7.20 7.69
N GLY A 30 5.42 6.20 7.54
CA GLY A 30 6.37 5.80 8.59
C GLY A 30 7.54 6.78 8.85
N HIS A 31 7.78 7.75 7.96
CA HIS A 31 8.88 8.73 8.07
C HIS A 31 8.49 9.97 8.87
N CYS A 32 7.21 10.15 9.18
CA CYS A 32 6.71 11.35 9.85
C CYS A 32 7.13 11.45 11.33
N GLY A 33 7.34 10.29 11.96
CA GLY A 33 7.93 10.21 13.30
C GLY A 33 9.45 10.35 13.33
N LEU A 34 10.11 10.34 12.16
CA LEU A 34 11.56 10.49 12.04
C LEU A 34 11.96 11.96 11.88
N ALA A 35 13.24 12.25 12.05
CA ALA A 35 13.78 13.57 11.74
C ALA A 35 13.58 13.92 10.25
N PRO A 36 13.34 15.20 9.91
CA PRO A 36 13.27 16.37 10.80
C PRO A 36 11.92 16.59 11.49
N TYR A 37 10.86 15.86 11.11
CA TYR A 37 9.48 16.23 11.45
C TYR A 37 9.07 15.83 12.88
N LYS A 38 9.52 14.68 13.38
CA LYS A 38 9.28 14.18 14.76
C LYS A 38 7.80 14.29 15.21
N LEU A 39 6.86 14.08 14.29
CA LEU A 39 5.43 14.18 14.57
C LEU A 39 4.94 12.99 15.41
N ARG A 40 3.88 13.20 16.20
CA ARG A 40 3.25 12.18 17.04
C ARG A 40 1.76 11.99 16.67
N PRO A 41 1.24 10.74 16.68
CA PRO A 41 -0.19 10.50 16.53
C PRO A 41 -0.95 11.09 17.73
N VAL A 42 -2.08 11.74 17.49
CA VAL A 42 -3.00 12.22 18.54
C VAL A 42 -4.43 11.65 18.42
N ALA A 43 -4.73 10.95 17.32
CA ALA A 43 -6.01 10.28 17.08
C ALA A 43 -5.82 9.05 16.18
N ALA A 44 -6.70 8.05 16.30
CA ALA A 44 -6.69 6.84 15.50
C ALA A 44 -8.09 6.53 14.93
N GLU A 45 -8.13 5.94 13.73
CA GLU A 45 -9.36 5.41 13.16
C GLU A 45 -9.79 4.15 13.89
N VAL A 46 -11.10 4.02 14.13
CA VAL A 46 -11.71 2.81 14.70
C VAL A 46 -12.43 2.05 13.58
N TYR A 47 -12.02 0.82 13.36
CA TYR A 47 -12.62 -0.15 12.45
C TYR A 47 -13.41 -1.21 13.21
N GLY A 48 -13.96 -2.20 12.50
CA GLY A 48 -14.80 -3.25 13.09
C GLY A 48 -16.25 -2.82 13.24
N THR A 49 -16.96 -3.47 14.17
CA THR A 49 -18.35 -3.14 14.52
C THR A 49 -18.39 -2.31 15.80
N LYS A 50 -19.56 -1.74 16.14
CA LYS A 50 -19.74 -1.03 17.41
C LYS A 50 -19.47 -1.94 18.62
N ASP A 51 -19.80 -3.22 18.51
CA ASP A 51 -19.66 -4.20 19.58
C ASP A 51 -18.24 -4.79 19.68
N LYS A 52 -17.45 -4.68 18.60
CA LYS A 52 -16.06 -5.14 18.51
C LYS A 52 -15.20 -4.09 17.78
N PRO A 53 -14.97 -2.92 18.40
CA PRO A 53 -14.14 -1.89 17.81
C PRO A 53 -12.67 -2.34 17.80
N GLN A 54 -11.96 -2.01 16.74
CA GLN A 54 -10.53 -2.29 16.61
C GLN A 54 -9.80 -1.10 15.98
N THR A 55 -8.62 -0.78 16.47
CA THR A 55 -7.76 0.30 15.94
C THR A 55 -6.73 -0.22 14.94
N HIS A 56 -6.94 -1.42 14.41
CA HIS A 56 -6.06 -2.07 13.43
C HIS A 56 -6.88 -2.68 12.28
N TYR A 57 -6.18 -3.01 11.20
CA TYR A 57 -6.69 -3.77 10.06
C TYR A 57 -5.60 -4.75 9.61
N TYR A 58 -5.99 -5.76 8.83
CA TYR A 58 -5.09 -6.77 8.31
C TYR A 58 -4.69 -6.42 6.89
N ALA A 59 -3.37 -6.34 6.64
CA ALA A 59 -2.85 -6.34 5.29
C ALA A 59 -2.98 -7.75 4.71
N VAL A 60 -3.59 -7.85 3.52
CA VAL A 60 -3.87 -9.13 2.86
C VAL A 60 -3.45 -9.08 1.39
N ALA A 61 -3.03 -10.22 0.87
CA ALA A 61 -2.85 -10.46 -0.55
C ALA A 61 -4.09 -11.18 -1.08
N VAL A 62 -4.80 -10.55 -2.01
CA VAL A 62 -6.02 -11.08 -2.61
C VAL A 62 -5.72 -11.61 -4.00
N VAL A 63 -6.20 -12.81 -4.28
CA VAL A 63 -6.05 -13.50 -5.57
C VAL A 63 -7.41 -14.01 -6.04
N ARG A 64 -7.49 -14.43 -7.31
CA ARG A 64 -8.69 -15.10 -7.82
C ARG A 64 -8.73 -16.55 -7.34
N ASN A 65 -9.93 -17.11 -7.20
CA ASN A 65 -10.08 -18.52 -6.82
C ASN A 65 -9.44 -19.50 -7.83
N SER A 66 -9.35 -19.10 -9.10
CA SER A 66 -8.72 -19.89 -10.16
C SER A 66 -7.18 -19.82 -10.16
N SER A 67 -6.57 -19.03 -9.28
CA SER A 67 -5.12 -18.89 -9.20
C SER A 67 -4.49 -20.14 -8.59
N ASN A 68 -3.41 -20.64 -9.20
CA ASN A 68 -2.70 -21.84 -8.74
C ASN A 68 -1.25 -21.53 -8.35
N PHE A 69 -1.07 -20.53 -7.48
CA PHE A 69 0.24 -20.13 -6.97
C PHE A 69 0.13 -19.70 -5.51
N ASN A 70 1.24 -19.85 -4.79
CA ASN A 70 1.38 -19.42 -3.40
C ASN A 70 2.18 -18.11 -3.30
N LEU A 71 2.26 -17.55 -2.09
CA LEU A 71 2.98 -16.30 -1.80
C LEU A 71 4.48 -16.35 -2.20
N SER A 72 5.10 -17.53 -2.16
CA SER A 72 6.51 -17.71 -2.58
C SER A 72 6.70 -17.71 -4.11
N GLN A 73 5.62 -17.86 -4.87
CA GLN A 73 5.63 -18.02 -6.33
C GLN A 73 5.18 -16.74 -7.06
N LEU A 74 5.27 -15.58 -6.40
CA LEU A 74 4.83 -14.30 -6.98
C LEU A 74 5.80 -13.68 -7.99
N ARG A 75 7.01 -14.24 -8.14
CA ARG A 75 7.99 -13.76 -9.11
C ARG A 75 7.42 -13.86 -10.52
N GLY A 76 7.54 -12.78 -11.29
CA GLY A 76 7.02 -12.69 -12.65
C GLY A 76 5.51 -12.53 -12.77
N LEU A 77 4.75 -12.52 -11.66
CA LEU A 77 3.32 -12.20 -11.71
C LEU A 77 3.08 -10.69 -11.80
N LYS A 78 1.85 -10.34 -12.16
CA LYS A 78 1.37 -8.95 -12.23
C LYS A 78 0.74 -8.54 -10.91
N THR A 79 1.05 -7.36 -10.40
CA THR A 79 0.60 -6.94 -9.06
C THR A 79 -0.09 -5.58 -9.03
N CYS A 80 -1.07 -5.46 -8.14
CA CYS A 80 -1.83 -4.26 -7.87
C CYS A 80 -1.57 -3.80 -6.43
N HIS A 81 -1.05 -2.58 -6.27
CA HIS A 81 -0.68 -2.01 -4.98
C HIS A 81 -1.53 -0.77 -4.70
N THR A 82 -1.87 -0.53 -3.43
CA THR A 82 -2.66 0.67 -3.07
C THR A 82 -1.92 1.97 -3.32
N GLY A 83 -0.59 1.94 -3.33
CA GLY A 83 0.29 3.10 -3.49
C GLY A 83 1.64 2.89 -2.83
N ILE A 84 2.65 3.60 -3.34
CA ILE A 84 4.02 3.55 -2.81
C ILE A 84 4.04 3.96 -1.32
N GLY A 85 4.72 3.18 -0.48
CA GLY A 85 4.86 3.43 0.97
C GLY A 85 3.61 3.26 1.83
N LYS A 86 2.47 2.86 1.24
CA LYS A 86 1.28 2.51 2.03
C LYS A 86 1.52 1.20 2.79
N SER A 87 0.95 1.07 3.99
CA SER A 87 1.17 -0.10 4.85
C SER A 87 0.80 -1.41 4.16
N ALA A 88 -0.49 -1.61 3.84
CA ALA A 88 -0.95 -2.88 3.25
C ALA A 88 -0.53 -3.06 1.79
N GLY A 89 -0.48 -1.98 1.02
CA GLY A 89 -0.19 -2.05 -0.40
C GLY A 89 1.30 -2.05 -0.75
N TRP A 90 2.20 -1.70 0.16
CA TRP A 90 3.64 -1.61 -0.14
C TRP A 90 4.51 -2.10 1.01
N THR A 91 4.49 -1.46 2.16
CA THR A 91 5.45 -1.73 3.25
C THR A 91 5.39 -3.18 3.73
N VAL A 92 4.19 -3.69 4.02
CA VAL A 92 4.00 -5.08 4.45
C VAL A 92 4.38 -6.07 3.35
N PRO A 93 3.80 -6.04 2.13
CA PRO A 93 4.12 -7.05 1.12
C PRO A 93 5.58 -7.03 0.67
N ILE A 94 6.20 -5.85 0.51
CA ILE A 94 7.61 -5.76 0.12
C ILE A 94 8.52 -6.23 1.27
N GLY A 95 8.15 -5.96 2.53
CA GLY A 95 8.85 -6.52 3.69
C GLY A 95 8.78 -8.05 3.75
N THR A 96 7.59 -8.62 3.51
CA THR A 96 7.38 -10.07 3.48
C THR A 96 8.13 -10.75 2.33
N LEU A 97 8.18 -10.11 1.17
CA LEU A 97 8.87 -10.64 -0.02
C LEU A 97 10.37 -10.36 -0.04
N ARG A 98 10.89 -9.55 0.89
CA ARG A 98 12.31 -9.16 0.93
C ARG A 98 13.31 -10.32 0.73
N PRO A 99 13.14 -11.50 1.34
CA PRO A 99 14.05 -12.63 1.14
C PRO A 99 14.10 -13.14 -0.31
N LEU A 100 13.08 -12.82 -1.12
CA LEU A 100 12.94 -13.26 -2.50
C LEU A 100 13.33 -12.19 -3.52
N LEU A 101 13.64 -10.94 -3.11
CA LEU A 101 13.86 -9.81 -4.01
C LEU A 101 15.29 -9.71 -4.55
N ASP A 102 16.23 -10.54 -4.07
CA ASP A 102 17.67 -10.45 -4.40
C ASP A 102 18.25 -9.03 -4.22
N TRP A 103 17.72 -8.30 -3.23
CA TRP A 103 18.07 -6.90 -2.98
C TRP A 103 19.16 -6.79 -1.93
N ALA A 104 20.34 -6.31 -2.34
CA ALA A 104 21.51 -6.12 -1.46
C ALA A 104 21.32 -5.03 -0.40
N GLY A 105 20.27 -4.20 -0.51
CA GLY A 105 20.03 -3.07 0.37
C GLY A 105 20.57 -1.74 -0.20
N PRO A 106 20.53 -0.67 0.61
CA PRO A 106 21.07 0.64 0.23
C PRO A 106 22.54 0.56 -0.20
N PRO A 107 22.98 1.36 -1.18
CA PRO A 107 22.28 2.52 -1.77
C PRO A 107 21.26 2.18 -2.86
N ALA A 108 21.12 0.91 -3.25
CA ALA A 108 20.15 0.51 -4.27
C ALA A 108 18.72 0.69 -3.74
N PRO A 109 17.82 1.36 -4.48
CA PRO A 109 16.43 1.52 -4.07
C PRO A 109 15.69 0.18 -4.14
N VAL A 110 14.85 -0.09 -3.14
CA VAL A 110 14.04 -1.34 -3.10
C VAL A 110 13.07 -1.41 -4.29
N GLU A 111 12.61 -0.25 -4.77
CA GLU A 111 11.75 -0.10 -5.95
C GLU A 111 12.38 -0.75 -7.19
N GLU A 112 13.71 -0.70 -7.34
CA GLU A 112 14.40 -1.33 -8.46
C GLU A 112 14.31 -2.85 -8.40
N ALA A 113 14.52 -3.43 -7.21
CA ALA A 113 14.41 -4.87 -7.02
C ALA A 113 12.97 -5.37 -7.25
N VAL A 114 11.99 -4.64 -6.70
CA VAL A 114 10.55 -4.94 -6.92
C VAL A 114 10.18 -4.81 -8.40
N SER A 115 10.70 -3.78 -9.08
CA SER A 115 10.49 -3.55 -10.52
C SER A 115 11.06 -4.66 -11.40
N LYS A 116 12.05 -5.43 -10.92
CA LYS A 116 12.61 -6.60 -11.60
C LYS A 116 11.93 -7.91 -11.19
N PHE A 117 11.42 -7.97 -9.97
CA PHE A 117 10.79 -9.16 -9.41
C PHE A 117 9.42 -9.46 -10.03
N PHE A 118 8.57 -8.45 -10.21
CA PHE A 118 7.26 -8.59 -10.85
C PHE A 118 7.33 -8.31 -12.36
N SER A 119 6.45 -8.95 -13.13
CA SER A 119 6.46 -8.73 -14.60
C SER A 119 5.91 -7.36 -14.98
N LYS A 120 4.84 -6.92 -14.31
CA LYS A 120 4.20 -5.61 -14.46
C LYS A 120 3.48 -5.26 -13.17
N SER A 121 3.50 -4.01 -12.74
CA SER A 121 2.75 -3.59 -11.55
C SER A 121 1.93 -2.32 -11.79
N CYS A 122 0.96 -2.06 -10.92
CA CYS A 122 0.48 -0.70 -10.66
C CYS A 122 0.79 -0.32 -9.21
N VAL A 123 1.68 0.65 -9.04
CA VAL A 123 2.13 1.23 -7.77
C VAL A 123 1.94 2.75 -7.84
N PRO A 124 0.75 3.27 -7.53
CA PRO A 124 0.46 4.70 -7.55
C PRO A 124 1.49 5.51 -6.73
N GLY A 125 2.03 6.56 -7.33
CA GLY A 125 3.06 7.41 -6.72
C GLY A 125 4.51 6.98 -6.98
N ALA A 126 4.75 5.80 -7.57
CA ALA A 126 6.10 5.40 -7.97
C ALA A 126 6.66 6.31 -9.07
N ASP A 127 7.99 6.48 -9.09
CA ASP A 127 8.66 7.23 -10.14
C ASP A 127 8.59 6.47 -11.48
N LYS A 128 7.62 6.83 -12.31
CA LYS A 128 7.40 6.22 -13.62
C LYS A 128 8.53 6.42 -14.63
N LYS A 129 9.45 7.37 -14.42
CA LYS A 129 10.63 7.57 -15.28
C LYS A 129 11.73 6.59 -14.90
N ARG A 130 11.96 6.40 -13.60
CA ARG A 130 13.00 5.48 -13.08
C ARG A 130 12.54 4.02 -13.08
N PHE A 131 11.27 3.78 -12.78
CA PHE A 131 10.68 2.44 -12.60
C PHE A 131 9.40 2.28 -13.44
N PRO A 132 9.49 2.32 -14.78
CA PRO A 132 8.31 2.26 -15.65
C PRO A 132 7.48 0.98 -15.47
N ASN A 133 8.11 -0.13 -15.06
CA ASN A 133 7.42 -1.38 -14.76
C ASN A 133 6.36 -1.21 -13.65
N LEU A 134 6.71 -0.47 -12.59
CA LEU A 134 5.86 -0.26 -11.42
C LEU A 134 4.57 0.51 -11.75
N CYS A 135 4.56 1.23 -12.88
CA CYS A 135 3.42 2.03 -13.33
C CYS A 135 2.74 1.46 -14.57
N SER A 136 3.17 0.30 -15.07
CA SER A 136 2.77 -0.22 -16.37
C SER A 136 1.29 -0.61 -16.42
N LEU A 137 0.75 -1.19 -15.35
CA LEU A 137 -0.66 -1.62 -15.25
C LEU A 137 -1.62 -0.51 -14.83
N CYS A 138 -1.10 0.63 -14.38
CA CYS A 138 -1.93 1.73 -13.91
C CYS A 138 -2.83 2.29 -15.03
N ALA A 139 -4.07 2.61 -14.68
CA ALA A 139 -5.15 2.92 -15.62
C ALA A 139 -5.33 4.42 -15.87
N GLY A 140 -4.64 5.29 -15.12
CA GLY A 140 -4.64 6.72 -15.34
C GLY A 140 -4.13 7.09 -16.73
N LYS A 141 -4.64 8.19 -17.29
CA LYS A 141 -4.30 8.66 -18.64
C LYS A 141 -3.35 9.87 -18.57
N GLY A 142 -2.39 9.93 -19.50
CA GLY A 142 -1.45 11.05 -19.62
C GLY A 142 -0.73 11.38 -18.32
N ALA A 143 -0.84 12.63 -17.86
CA ALA A 143 -0.24 13.09 -16.61
C ALA A 143 -0.77 12.34 -15.38
N ASN A 144 -2.02 11.86 -15.42
CA ASN A 144 -2.66 11.15 -14.32
C ASN A 144 -2.25 9.67 -14.22
N LYS A 145 -1.48 9.14 -15.17
CA LYS A 145 -1.00 7.75 -15.06
C LYS A 145 -0.05 7.63 -13.86
N CYS A 146 -0.39 6.71 -12.95
CA CYS A 146 0.39 6.33 -11.78
C CYS A 146 0.52 7.44 -10.72
N VAL A 147 -0.40 8.40 -10.68
CA VAL A 147 -0.36 9.46 -9.64
C VAL A 147 -0.90 8.94 -8.31
N SER A 148 -0.38 9.45 -7.19
CA SER A 148 -0.86 9.11 -5.84
C SER A 148 -2.15 9.89 -5.48
N SER A 149 -3.20 9.78 -6.29
CA SER A 149 -4.51 10.38 -6.02
C SER A 149 -5.63 9.58 -6.68
N SER A 150 -6.89 9.95 -6.42
CA SER A 150 -8.08 9.37 -7.05
C SER A 150 -8.14 9.56 -8.57
N LYS A 151 -7.28 10.40 -9.15
CA LYS A 151 -7.14 10.55 -10.61
C LYS A 151 -6.52 9.31 -11.27
N GLU A 152 -5.84 8.47 -10.50
CA GLU A 152 -5.43 7.12 -10.90
C GLU A 152 -6.51 6.12 -10.46
N PRO A 153 -7.27 5.49 -11.38
CA PRO A 153 -8.38 4.60 -11.02
C PRO A 153 -7.98 3.37 -10.19
N TYR A 154 -6.70 2.97 -10.24
CA TYR A 154 -6.17 1.86 -9.44
C TYR A 154 -5.49 2.30 -8.14
N SER A 155 -5.67 3.56 -7.74
CA SER A 155 -5.14 4.10 -6.48
C SER A 155 -5.99 3.76 -5.25
N GLY A 156 -5.32 3.55 -4.11
CA GLY A 156 -5.95 3.22 -2.84
C GLY A 156 -6.45 1.77 -2.75
N TYR A 157 -7.08 1.44 -1.62
CA TYR A 157 -7.57 0.09 -1.33
C TYR A 157 -8.56 -0.41 -2.40
N SER A 158 -9.59 0.37 -2.70
CA SER A 158 -10.60 0.02 -3.71
C SER A 158 -10.01 -0.04 -5.13
N GLY A 159 -9.07 0.84 -5.45
CA GLY A 159 -8.41 0.86 -6.75
C GLY A 159 -7.50 -0.36 -6.98
N ALA A 160 -6.73 -0.76 -5.98
CA ALA A 160 -5.90 -1.97 -6.05
C ALA A 160 -6.76 -3.23 -6.25
N PHE A 161 -7.89 -3.33 -5.54
CA PHE A 161 -8.84 -4.42 -5.75
C PHE A 161 -9.51 -4.36 -7.13
N LYS A 162 -9.85 -3.16 -7.62
CA LYS A 162 -10.35 -2.97 -8.99
C LYS A 162 -9.35 -3.41 -10.05
N CYS A 163 -8.06 -3.12 -9.87
CA CYS A 163 -6.98 -3.59 -10.75
C CYS A 163 -6.95 -5.12 -10.87
N LEU A 164 -7.13 -5.83 -9.75
CA LEU A 164 -7.29 -7.28 -9.76
C LEU A 164 -8.58 -7.70 -10.48
N ARG A 165 -9.73 -7.09 -10.14
CA ARG A 165 -11.04 -7.41 -10.72
C ARG A 165 -11.07 -7.26 -12.24
N ASP A 166 -10.47 -6.20 -12.75
CA ASP A 166 -10.40 -5.86 -14.18
C ASP A 166 -9.37 -6.72 -14.95
N ASN A 167 -8.77 -7.70 -14.28
CA ASN A 167 -7.80 -8.65 -14.84
C ASN A 167 -6.50 -7.98 -15.33
N ALA A 168 -6.17 -6.81 -14.76
CA ALA A 168 -4.92 -6.12 -15.04
C ALA A 168 -3.75 -6.77 -14.30
N GLY A 169 -3.97 -7.18 -13.04
CA GLY A 169 -3.01 -7.90 -12.21
C GLY A 169 -3.54 -9.25 -11.70
N ASP A 170 -2.61 -10.09 -11.24
CA ASP A 170 -2.87 -11.44 -10.70
C ASP A 170 -3.08 -11.42 -9.17
N VAL A 171 -2.49 -10.43 -8.49
CA VAL A 171 -2.57 -10.24 -7.04
C VAL A 171 -2.84 -8.78 -6.69
N ALA A 172 -3.74 -8.53 -5.73
CA ALA A 172 -3.89 -7.21 -5.11
C ALA A 172 -3.47 -7.22 -3.64
N PHE A 173 -2.57 -6.31 -3.27
CA PHE A 173 -2.21 -6.06 -1.88
C PHE A 173 -3.11 -4.96 -1.32
N THR A 174 -3.97 -5.31 -0.36
CA THR A 174 -5.00 -4.42 0.20
C THR A 174 -5.31 -4.77 1.67
N ARG A 175 -6.39 -4.24 2.24
CA ARG A 175 -6.89 -4.60 3.59
C ARG A 175 -8.06 -5.58 3.53
N GLU A 176 -8.29 -6.32 4.61
CA GLU A 176 -9.30 -7.40 4.69
C GLU A 176 -10.73 -6.92 4.36
N SER A 177 -11.09 -5.72 4.79
CA SER A 177 -12.42 -5.15 4.58
C SER A 177 -12.71 -4.74 3.13
N THR A 178 -11.69 -4.62 2.27
CA THR A 178 -11.87 -4.17 0.87
C THR A 178 -12.75 -5.12 0.05
N ILE A 179 -12.65 -6.42 0.30
CA ILE A 179 -13.39 -7.45 -0.44
C ILE A 179 -14.89 -7.39 -0.09
N PHE A 180 -15.20 -7.04 1.15
CA PHE A 180 -16.57 -6.95 1.67
C PHE A 180 -17.21 -5.56 1.46
N GLY A 181 -16.56 -4.71 0.66
CA GLY A 181 -16.86 -3.28 0.56
C GLY A 181 -18.30 -2.97 0.12
N LYS A 182 -19.19 -2.75 1.09
CA LYS A 182 -20.08 -1.59 1.05
C LYS A 182 -19.20 -0.34 1.11
N VAL A 183 -19.22 0.42 0.03
CA VAL A 183 -18.77 1.83 0.00
C VAL A 183 -19.53 2.53 1.13
N ARG A 184 -18.83 3.04 2.14
CA ARG A 184 -19.38 4.08 3.01
C ARG A 184 -19.15 5.41 2.33
#